data_AF-A0A6M0M8T0-F1
#
_entry.id   AF-A0A6M0M8T0-F1
#
_cell.length_a   1.000
_cell.length_b   1.000
_cell.length_c   1.000
_cell.angle_alpha   90.00
_cell.angle_beta   90.00
_cell.angle_gamma   90.00
#
_symmetry.space_group_name_H-M   'P 1'
#
loop_
_entity.id
_entity.type
_entity.pdbx_description
1 polymer ?
#
loop_
_entity_poly.entity_id
_entity_poly.type
_entity_poly.pdbx_seq_one_letter_code
_entity_poly.pdbx_strand_id
1 'polypeptide(L)'
;KAPIAVLIDNNTGSSGELTALCFEGIPNVKFFGSDSAGYTSANQTVYLYDGSTLQITSAFVKDRTNNIYKNFPISPDIQTNNAKSSAIEWIKSQIK
;
A
#
# COMPACT_ATOMS: atom_id res chain seq x y z
N LYS A 1 -19.57 5.40 9.32
CA LYS A 1 -18.76 4.58 8.39
C LYS A 1 -17.97 3.57 9.24
N ALA A 2 -17.81 2.33 8.80
CA ALA A 2 -17.10 1.31 9.57
C ALA A 2 -15.58 1.55 9.55
N PRO A 3 -14.84 1.29 10.66
CA PRO A 3 -13.37 1.36 10.66
C PRO A 3 -12.76 0.30 9.74
N ILE A 4 -11.68 0.66 9.03
CA ILE A 4 -10.96 -0.23 8.11
C ILE A 4 -9.51 -0.30 8.55
N ALA A 5 -9.02 -1.51 8.87
CA ALA A 5 -7.61 -1.75 9.13
C ALA A 5 -6.96 -2.35 7.89
N VAL A 6 -5.90 -1.72 7.39
CA VAL A 6 -5.09 -2.21 6.26
C VAL A 6 -3.80 -2.78 6.83
N LEU A 7 -3.50 -4.04 6.52
CA LEU A 7 -2.30 -4.72 7.01
C LEU A 7 -1.30 -4.79 5.87
N ILE A 8 -0.09 -4.30 6.11
CA ILE A 8 1.01 -4.30 5.14
C ILE A 8 2.28 -4.86 5.78
N ASP A 9 3.14 -5.44 4.94
CA ASP A 9 4.44 -5.96 5.32
C ASP A 9 5.44 -5.83 4.17
N ASN A 10 6.68 -6.26 4.38
CA ASN A 10 7.74 -6.21 3.37
C ASN A 10 7.46 -7.07 2.11
N ASN A 11 6.44 -7.94 2.12
CA ASN A 11 5.99 -8.71 0.95
C ASN A 11 4.86 -8.00 0.19
N THR A 12 4.26 -6.98 0.80
CA THR A 12 3.26 -6.13 0.16
C THR A 12 3.96 -5.28 -0.91
N GLY A 13 3.88 -5.74 -2.16
CA GLY A 13 4.60 -5.14 -3.28
C GLY A 13 3.69 -4.79 -4.46
N SER A 14 4.13 -3.81 -5.26
CA SER A 14 3.59 -3.49 -6.58
C SER A 14 2.08 -3.22 -6.53
N SER A 15 1.25 -4.02 -7.20
CA SER A 15 -0.20 -3.86 -7.21
C SER A 15 -0.83 -3.93 -5.81
N GLY A 16 -0.19 -4.65 -4.87
CA GLY A 16 -0.59 -4.65 -3.46
C GLY A 16 -0.43 -3.28 -2.82
N GLU A 17 0.68 -2.59 -3.10
CA GLU A 17 0.96 -1.23 -2.61
C GLU A 17 0.01 -0.20 -3.23
N LEU A 18 -0.25 -0.28 -4.55
CA LEU A 18 -1.18 0.63 -5.21
C LEU A 18 -2.62 0.45 -4.68
N THR A 19 -3.01 -0.79 -4.38
CA THR A 19 -4.29 -1.08 -3.73
C THR A 19 -4.33 -0.51 -2.31
N ALA A 20 -3.24 -0.64 -1.55
CA ALA A 20 -3.13 -0.07 -0.21
C ALA A 20 -3.22 1.46 -0.24
N LEU A 21 -2.55 2.15 -1.19
CA LEU A 21 -2.64 3.61 -1.36
C LEU A 21 -4.05 4.11 -1.69
N CYS A 22 -4.92 3.26 -2.24
CA CYS A 22 -6.34 3.59 -2.40
C CYS A 22 -7.07 3.73 -1.05
N PHE A 23 -6.45 3.37 0.08
CA PHE A 23 -6.97 3.59 1.43
C PHE A 23 -6.28 4.73 2.19
N GLU A 24 -5.10 5.15 1.75
CA GLU A 24 -4.26 6.20 2.37
C GLU A 24 -4.98 7.54 2.55
N GLY A 25 -5.05 8.11 3.75
CA GLY A 25 -5.73 9.38 4.00
C GLY A 25 -7.28 9.35 4.04
N ILE A 26 -7.93 8.18 4.05
CA ILE A 26 -9.36 8.09 4.42
C ILE A 26 -9.50 8.23 5.95
N PRO A 27 -10.39 9.09 6.48
CA PRO A 27 -10.46 9.38 7.93
C PRO A 27 -10.72 8.17 8.86
N ASN A 28 -11.32 7.09 8.35
CA ASN A 28 -11.65 5.88 9.10
C ASN A 28 -10.80 4.66 8.71
N VAL A 29 -9.64 4.89 8.10
CA VAL A 29 -8.63 3.88 7.76
C VAL A 29 -7.43 4.03 8.70
N LYS A 30 -6.79 2.90 9.01
CA LYS A 30 -5.46 2.89 9.63
C LYS A 30 -4.62 1.72 9.13
N PHE A 31 -3.32 1.93 8.94
CA PHE A 31 -2.35 0.95 8.46
C PHE A 31 -1.57 0.33 9.63
N PHE A 32 -1.31 -0.98 9.53
CA PHE A 32 -0.62 -1.77 10.56
C PHE A 32 0.41 -2.71 9.93
N GLY A 33 1.55 -2.89 10.60
CA GLY A 33 2.54 -3.91 10.23
C GLY A 33 3.94 -3.36 10.08
N SER A 34 4.57 -3.55 8.92
CA SER A 34 5.88 -2.98 8.60
C SER A 34 5.85 -2.23 7.28
N ASP A 35 6.95 -1.54 6.96
CA ASP A 35 7.15 -0.94 5.64
C ASP A 35 6.88 -1.96 4.53
N SER A 36 6.23 -1.50 3.46
CA SER A 36 5.97 -2.29 2.25
C SER A 36 7.22 -2.52 1.42
N ALA A 37 7.12 -3.23 0.29
CA ALA A 37 8.27 -3.62 -0.52
C ALA A 37 8.92 -2.46 -1.33
N GLY A 38 8.21 -1.36 -1.54
CA GLY A 38 8.73 -0.17 -2.21
C GLY A 38 8.65 -0.20 -3.74
N TYR A 39 7.73 -0.96 -4.34
CA TYR A 39 7.47 -0.97 -5.80
C TYR A 39 6.30 -0.04 -6.16
N THR A 40 6.30 1.17 -5.60
CA THR A 40 5.23 2.19 -5.71
C THR A 40 5.35 3.01 -7.01
N SER A 41 5.31 2.33 -8.14
CA SER A 41 5.31 2.94 -9.47
C SER A 41 4.36 2.22 -10.42
N ALA A 42 3.96 2.90 -11.50
CA ALA A 42 3.16 2.28 -12.54
C ALA A 42 4.06 1.76 -13.67
N ASN A 43 3.73 0.56 -14.17
CA ASN A 43 4.43 -0.05 -15.29
C ASN A 43 3.57 -0.01 -16.56
N GLN A 44 4.23 0.16 -17.69
CA GLN A 44 3.68 -0.08 -19.01
C GLN A 44 4.26 -1.38 -19.57
N THR A 45 3.40 -2.27 -20.04
CA THR A 45 3.81 -3.48 -20.74
C THR A 45 4.05 -3.18 -22.21
N VAL A 46 5.22 -3.57 -22.72
CA VAL A 46 5.56 -3.55 -24.14
C VAL A 46 5.75 -4.99 -24.60
N TYR A 47 5.01 -5.39 -25.63
CA TYR A 47 5.17 -6.69 -26.28
C TYR A 47 6.26 -6.59 -27.36
N LEU A 48 7.25 -7.47 -27.30
CA LEU A 48 8.37 -7.50 -28.22
C LEU A 48 8.10 -8.47 -29.38
N TYR A 49 8.86 -8.33 -30.47
CA TYR A 49 8.64 -9.07 -31.72
C TYR A 49 8.74 -10.60 -31.58
N ASP A 50 9.56 -11.08 -30.64
CA ASP A 50 9.76 -12.50 -30.35
C ASP A 50 8.72 -13.08 -29.38
N GLY A 51 7.72 -12.29 -28.97
CA GLY A 51 6.68 -12.68 -28.02
C GLY A 51 7.06 -12.48 -26.56
N SER A 52 8.26 -11.97 -26.26
CA SER A 52 8.62 -11.59 -24.88
C SER A 52 7.93 -10.29 -24.45
N THR A 53 7.88 -10.05 -23.14
CA THR A 53 7.27 -8.85 -22.55
C THR A 53 8.30 -8.02 -21.78
N LEU A 54 8.33 -6.73 -22.04
CA LEU A 54 9.10 -5.75 -21.28
C LEU A 54 8.16 -4.95 -20.37
N GLN A 55 8.44 -4.93 -19.07
CA GLN A 55 7.76 -4.06 -18.10
C GLN A 55 8.59 -2.81 -17.88
N ILE A 56 8.07 -1.65 -18.30
CA ILE A 56 8.74 -0.36 -18.16
C ILE A 56 8.07 0.41 -17.04
N THR A 57 8.81 0.76 -15.99
CA THR A 57 8.35 1.74 -15.00
C THR A 57 8.22 3.11 -15.66
N SER A 58 6.99 3.55 -15.87
CA SER A 58 6.68 4.70 -16.73
C SER A 58 6.09 5.89 -15.99
N ALA A 59 5.63 5.71 -14.74
CA ALA A 59 5.06 6.81 -13.95
C ALA A 59 5.29 6.66 -12.44
N PHE A 60 5.37 7.82 -11.79
CA PHE A 60 5.25 7.94 -10.34
C PHE A 60 3.79 7.86 -9.90
N VAL A 61 3.58 7.46 -8.65
CA VAL A 61 2.25 7.35 -8.05
C VAL A 61 2.02 8.51 -7.11
N LYS A 62 0.80 9.03 -7.08
CA LYS A 62 0.39 10.11 -6.18
C LYS A 62 -0.86 9.70 -5.42
N ASP A 63 -0.84 9.80 -4.10
CA ASP A 63 -2.01 9.49 -3.28
C ASP A 63 -2.99 10.69 -3.18
N ARG A 64 -4.09 10.51 -2.45
CA ARG A 64 -5.11 11.56 -2.24
C ARG A 64 -4.65 12.72 -1.36
N THR A 65 -3.57 12.55 -0.61
CA THR A 65 -3.00 13.59 0.26
C THR A 65 -1.92 14.41 -0.45
N ASN A 66 -1.66 14.10 -1.73
CA ASN A 66 -0.65 14.66 -2.61
C ASN A 66 0.79 14.17 -2.38
N ASN A 67 1.00 13.09 -1.62
CA ASN A 67 2.33 12.49 -1.52
C ASN A 67 2.66 11.79 -2.84
N ILE A 68 3.90 11.97 -3.30
CA ILE A 68 4.43 11.35 -4.52
C ILE A 68 5.38 10.22 -4.12
N TYR A 69 5.12 9.03 -4.63
CA TYR A 69 5.90 7.83 -4.41
C TYR A 69 6.77 7.53 -5.63
N LYS A 70 8.04 7.19 -5.38
CA LYS A 70 9.08 6.94 -6.39
C LYS A 70 9.87 5.69 -6.04
N ASN A 71 9.19 4.55 -5.99
CA ASN A 71 9.76 3.29 -5.46
C ASN A 71 10.25 3.43 -4.02
N PHE A 72 9.42 4.05 -3.18
CA PHE A 72 9.61 4.08 -1.73
C PHE A 72 8.53 3.24 -1.05
N PRO A 73 8.83 2.61 0.09
CA PRO A 73 7.84 1.88 0.84
C PRO A 73 6.72 2.79 1.34
N ILE A 74 5.54 2.20 1.54
CA ILE A 74 4.45 2.74 2.34
C ILE A 74 4.78 2.37 3.79
N SER A 75 4.85 3.36 4.66
CA SER A 75 4.99 3.12 6.10
C SER A 75 3.62 2.98 6.75
N PRO A 76 3.44 2.01 7.66
CA PRO A 76 2.19 1.86 8.39
C PRO A 76 2.03 2.97 9.43
N ASP A 77 0.79 3.35 9.74
CA ASP A 77 0.49 4.23 10.88
C ASP A 77 0.95 3.64 12.21
N ILE A 78 0.86 2.30 12.34
CA ILE A 78 1.26 1.54 13.51
C ILE A 78 2.24 0.45 13.09
N GLN A 79 3.52 0.67 13.39
CA GLN A 79 4.55 -0.33 13.17
C GLN A 79 4.48 -1.43 14.26
N THR A 80 4.35 -2.69 13.85
CA THR A 80 4.15 -3.82 14.76
C THR A 80 4.47 -5.15 14.08
N ASN A 81 5.00 -6.11 14.84
CA ASN A 81 5.19 -7.49 14.37
C ASN A 81 3.91 -8.35 14.50
N ASN A 82 2.82 -7.77 15.02
CA ASN A 82 1.53 -8.46 15.20
C ASN A 82 0.37 -7.63 14.65
N ALA A 83 0.43 -7.30 13.36
CA ALA A 83 -0.51 -6.41 12.67
C ALA A 83 -1.98 -6.80 12.88
N LYS A 84 -2.30 -8.10 12.87
CA LYS A 84 -3.66 -8.61 13.08
C LYS A 84 -4.19 -8.27 14.47
N SER A 85 -3.44 -8.56 15.52
CA SER A 85 -3.89 -8.27 16.89
C SER A 85 -4.05 -6.78 17.12
N SER A 86 -3.06 -5.97 16.70
CA SER A 86 -3.13 -4.51 16.82
C SER A 86 -4.30 -3.90 16.03
N ALA A 87 -4.60 -4.43 14.84
CA ALA A 87 -5.76 -4.02 14.05
C ALA A 87 -7.09 -4.34 14.75
N ILE A 88 -7.23 -5.53 15.34
CA ILE A 88 -8.43 -5.93 16.09
C ILE A 88 -8.64 -5.03 17.31
N GLU A 89 -7.58 -4.76 18.08
CA GLU A 89 -7.62 -3.86 19.22
C GLU A 89 -8.05 -2.45 18.81
N TRP A 90 -7.46 -1.92 17.74
CA TRP A 90 -7.84 -0.62 17.21
C TRP A 90 -9.30 -0.60 16.75
N ILE A 91 -9.74 -1.57 15.94
CA ILE A 91 -11.15 -1.64 15.49
C ILE A 91 -12.11 -1.65 16.68
N LYS A 92 -11.85 -2.48 17.70
CA LYS A 92 -12.67 -2.52 18.93
C LYS A 92 -12.74 -1.16 19.62
N SER A 93 -11.63 -0.41 19.66
CA SER A 93 -11.60 0.93 20.25
C SER A 93 -12.44 1.98 19.49
N GLN A 94 -12.71 1.75 18.20
CA GLN A 94 -13.50 2.65 17.36
C GLN A 94 -15.01 2.37 17.42
N ILE A 95 -15.41 1.19 17.90
CA ILE A 95 -16.81 0.78 18.08
C ILE A 95 -17.17 1.09 19.54
N LYS A 96 -17.51 2.35 19.81
CA LYS A 96 -18.21 2.74 21.04
C LYS A 96 -19.71 2.75 20.79
#